data_AF-A0A3D0EVE5-F1
#
_entry.id   AF-A0A3D0EVE5-F1
#
_cell.length_a   1.000
_cell.length_b   1.000
_cell.length_c   1.000
_cell.angle_alpha   90.00
_cell.angle_beta   90.00
_cell.angle_gamma   90.00
#
_symmetry.space_group_name_H-M   'P 1'
#
loop_
_entity.id
_entity.type
_entity.pdbx_description
1 polymer ?
#
loop_
_entity_poly.entity_id
_entity_poly.type
_entity_poly.pdbx_seq_one_letter_code
_entity_poly.pdbx_strand_id
1 'polypeptide(L)' 'MPPNCETFVDVEPRLGTLVVFLSELFPHEVLPSNRDRLSLTGWFIERA' A
#
# COMPACT_ATOMS: atom_id res chain seq x y z
N MET A 1 6.19 5.34 16.29
CA MET A 1 6.12 5.92 14.93
C MET A 1 7.47 6.58 14.64
N PRO A 2 8.15 6.29 13.51
CA PRO A 2 9.43 6.92 13.21
C PRO A 2 9.25 8.44 13.02
N PRO A 3 10.21 9.26 13.48
CA PRO A 3 10.02 10.69 13.69
C PRO A 3 9.90 11.58 12.42
N ASN A 4 9.81 11.02 11.20
CA ASN A 4 9.88 11.79 9.95
C ASN A 4 8.76 11.47 8.94
N CYS A 5 7.67 10.80 9.34
CA CYS A 5 6.52 10.59 8.45
C CYS A 5 5.61 11.83 8.48
N GLU A 6 5.99 12.87 7.75
CA GLU A 6 5.29 14.17 7.81
C GLU A 6 3.96 14.19 7.04
N THR A 7 3.63 13.18 6.22
CA THR A 7 2.32 13.10 5.53
C THR A 7 2.00 11.68 5.05
N PHE A 8 0.75 11.22 5.26
CA PHE A 8 0.21 10.00 4.62
C PHE A 8 -0.24 10.29 3.19
N VAL A 9 -0.11 9.29 2.30
CA VAL A 9 -0.54 9.40 0.90
C VAL A 9 -1.71 8.46 0.67
N ASP A 10 -2.86 9.04 0.31
CA ASP A 10 -4.03 8.26 -0.09
C ASP A 10 -3.91 7.80 -1.54
N VAL A 11 -4.21 6.53 -1.77
CA VAL A 11 -4.25 5.94 -3.11
C VAL A 11 -5.64 5.40 -3.40
N GLU A 12 -6.34 6.07 -4.32
CA GLU A 12 -7.64 5.57 -4.80
C GLU A 12 -7.48 4.24 -5.55
N PRO A 13 -8.33 3.22 -5.27
CA PRO A 13 -8.27 1.91 -5.89
C PRO A 13 -8.88 1.91 -7.31
N ARG A 14 -8.26 2.68 -8.22
CA ARG A 14 -8.64 2.76 -9.63
C ARG A 14 -8.11 1.54 -10.40
N LEU A 15 -8.86 1.12 -11.42
CA LEU A 15 -8.42 0.05 -12.32
C LEU A 15 -7.10 0.44 -13.00
N GLY A 16 -6.13 -0.47 -13.03
CA GLY A 16 -4.82 -0.23 -13.62
C GLY A 16 -3.82 0.48 -12.69
N THR A 17 -4.19 0.80 -11.45
CA THR A 17 -3.26 1.36 -10.47
C THR A 17 -2.33 0.27 -9.91
N LEU A 18 -1.03 0.45 -10.07
CA LEU A 18 0.02 -0.34 -9.42
C LEU A 18 0.64 0.47 -8.29
N VAL A 19 0.71 -0.12 -7.10
CA VAL A 19 1.39 0.46 -5.93
C VAL A 19 2.50 -0.47 -5.50
N VAL A 20 3.71 0.07 -5.34
CA VAL A 20 4.89 -0.65 -4.85
C VAL A 20 5.52 0.17 -3.73
N PHE A 21 5.80 -0.48 -2.60
CA PHE A 21 6.42 0.14 -1.44
C PHE A 21 7.22 -0.90 -0.65
N LEU A 22 8.15 -0.42 0.19
CA LEU A 22 8.93 -1.28 1.09
C LEU A 22 8.08 -1.62 2.31
N SER A 23 7.69 -2.89 2.44
CA SER A 23 6.77 -3.33 3.49
C SER A 23 7.26 -3.10 4.92
N GLU A 24 8.58 -3.02 5.12
CA GLU A 24 9.19 -2.78 6.44
C GLU A 24 9.26 -1.29 6.82
N LEU A 25 9.31 -0.39 5.84
CA LEU A 25 9.54 1.04 6.07
C LEU A 25 8.25 1.86 6.05
N PHE A 26 7.25 1.42 5.30
CA PHE A 26 6.03 2.20 5.07
C PHE A 26 4.82 1.56 5.77
N PRO A 27 4.38 2.10 6.92
CA PRO A 27 3.10 1.76 7.52
C PRO A 27 1.97 2.08 6.53
N HIS A 28 1.06 1.13 6.34
CA HIS A 28 -0.07 1.28 5.42
C HIS A 28 -1.32 0.65 6.04
N GLU A 29 -2.48 1.22 5.71
CA GLU A 29 -3.77 0.69 6.08
C GLU A 29 -4.69 0.61 4.85
N VAL A 30 -5.75 -0.17 4.96
CA VAL A 30 -6.80 -0.27 3.94
C VAL A 30 -8.12 0.13 4.59
N LEU A 31 -8.70 1.23 4.13
CA LEU A 31 -9.99 1.69 4.63
C LEU A 31 -11.13 0.77 4.17
N PRO A 32 -12.25 0.66 4.92
CA PRO A 32 -13.41 -0.12 4.52
C PRO A 32 -13.94 0.29 3.15
N SER A 33 -14.28 -0.68 2.31
CA SER A 33 -14.89 -0.43 1.00
C SER A 33 -16.41 -0.50 1.10
N ASN A 34 -17.09 0.43 0.45
CA ASN A 34 -18.57 0.45 0.33
C ASN A 34 -19.09 -0.22 -0.96
N ARG A 35 -18.20 -0.92 -1.69
CA ARG A 35 -18.50 -1.67 -2.92
C ARG A 35 -17.46 -2.77 -3.15
N ASP A 36 -17.69 -3.66 -4.10
CA ASP A 36 -16.72 -4.68 -4.48
C ASP A 36 -15.41 -4.05 -4.96
N ARG A 37 -14.30 -4.48 -4.37
CA ARG A 37 -12.94 -4.04 -4.68
C ARG A 37 -12.07 -5.26 -4.90
N LEU A 38 -11.56 -5.43 -6.11
CA LEU A 38 -10.63 -6.50 -6.47
C LEU A 38 -9.20 -5.95 -6.50
N SER A 39 -8.27 -6.68 -5.90
CA SER A 39 -6.85 -6.34 -5.91
C SER A 39 -6.01 -7.61 -6.00
N LEU A 40 -4.87 -7.51 -6.69
CA LEU A 40 -3.83 -8.53 -6.68
C LEU A 40 -2.64 -8.00 -5.89
N THR A 41 -2.16 -8.80 -4.93
CA THR A 41 -1.02 -8.45 -4.09
C THR A 41 0.05 -9.52 -4.20
N GLY A 42 1.32 -9.11 -4.17
CA GLY A 42 2.46 -10.00 -4.08
C GLY A 42 3.63 -9.33 -3.37
N TRP A 43 4.54 -10.14 -2.84
CA TRP A 43 5.75 -9.67 -2.18
C TRP A 43 6.97 -10.10 -3.00
N PHE A 44 7.83 -9.13 -3.31
CA PHE A 44 9.17 -9.43 -3.78
C PHE A 44 10.01 -9.84 -2.57
N ILE A 45 10.56 -11.05 -2.61
CA ILE A 45 11.49 -11.54 -1.60
C ILE A 45 12.89 -11.37 -2.18
N GLU A 46 13.75 -10.64 -1.49
CA GLU A 46 15.15 -10.58 -1.85
C GLU A 46 15.76 -11.99 -1.69
N ARG A 47 16.30 -12.52 -2.78
CA ARG A 47 17.07 -13.76 -2.76
C ARG A 47 18.55 -13.35 -2.81
N ALA A 48 19.24 -13.59 -1.69
CA ALA A 48 20.69 -13.48 -1.61
C ALA A 48 21.38 -14.52 -2.53
#